data_AF-A0AAU3P016-F1
#
_entry.id   AF-A0AAU3P016-F1
#
_cell.length_a   1.000
_cell.length_b   1.000
_cell.length_c   1.000
_cell.angle_alpha   90.00
_cell.angle_beta   90.00
_cell.angle_gamma   90.00
#
_symmetry.space_group_name_H-M   'P 1'
#
loop_
_entity.id
_entity.type
_entity.pdbx_description
1 polymer ?
#
loop_
_entity_poly.entity_id
_entity_poly.type
_entity_poly.pdbx_seq_one_letter_code
_entity_poly.pdbx_strand_id
1 'polypeptide(L)'
;MSTQSPTKADAVAASKATHVPHRWRNLITITGAEVVDNTQAGLLTTLFPSIATALKLDNGHLGLLGALGKFATIPLGPLWVWLADRFGRKRTLVLNNVVGAVLGILAGTSQTFLQLLLWNTLLAGVVACAQPITNSIIADSFDDRSRAKALRPRVHRG
;
A
#
# COMPACT_ATOMS: atom_id res chain seq x y z
N MET A 1 -16.63 52.93 18.78
CA MET A 1 -17.12 52.19 17.60
C MET A 1 -15.93 51.39 17.07
N SER A 2 -15.69 50.21 17.64
CA SER A 2 -14.41 49.50 17.52
C SER A 2 -14.47 48.45 16.43
N THR A 3 -13.80 48.68 15.30
CA THR A 3 -13.63 47.70 14.23
C THR A 3 -12.56 46.68 14.65
N GLN A 4 -12.99 45.51 15.14
CA GLN A 4 -12.07 44.38 15.36
C GLN A 4 -11.65 43.79 14.00
N SER A 5 -10.34 43.82 13.73
CA SER A 5 -9.71 43.09 12.64
C SER A 5 -9.87 41.58 12.84
N PRO A 6 -10.17 40.79 11.80
CA PRO A 6 -10.31 39.33 11.93
C PRO A 6 -9.01 38.72 12.43
N THR A 7 -9.11 37.83 13.42
CA THR A 7 -7.94 37.25 14.10
C THR A 7 -7.32 36.17 13.21
N LYS A 8 -6.00 35.96 13.29
CA LYS A 8 -5.28 34.90 12.55
C LYS A 8 -5.94 33.52 12.65
N ALA A 9 -6.70 33.25 13.71
CA ALA A 9 -7.51 32.04 13.87
C ALA A 9 -8.57 31.86 12.76
N ASP A 10 -9.21 32.94 12.33
CA ASP A 10 -10.23 32.92 11.26
C ASP A 10 -9.59 32.69 9.88
N ALA A 11 -8.39 33.22 9.67
CA ALA A 11 -7.60 32.98 8.46
C ALA A 11 -7.04 31.54 8.37
N VAL A 12 -6.73 30.93 9.52
CA VAL A 12 -6.31 29.51 9.61
C VAL A 12 -7.51 28.58 9.42
N ALA A 13 -8.71 28.96 9.90
CA ALA A 13 -9.95 28.21 9.68
C ALA A 13 -10.46 28.31 8.22
N ALA A 14 -10.23 29.43 7.52
CA ALA A 14 -10.56 29.56 6.09
C ALA A 14 -9.60 28.78 5.16
N SER A 15 -8.41 28.40 5.64
CA SER A 15 -7.49 27.47 4.94
C SER A 15 -8.01 26.02 4.89
N LYS A 16 -9.14 25.73 5.56
CA LYS A 16 -9.60 24.39 5.90
C LYS A 16 -10.33 23.62 4.78
N ALA A 17 -10.55 24.16 3.59
CA ALA A 17 -11.29 23.39 2.56
C ALA A 17 -10.89 23.74 1.12
N THR A 18 -9.60 23.69 0.79
CA THR A 18 -9.21 23.62 -0.62
C THR A 18 -9.39 22.20 -1.12
N HIS A 19 -10.56 21.97 -1.72
CA HIS A 19 -10.95 20.75 -2.41
C HIS A 19 -9.99 20.51 -3.60
N VAL A 20 -9.12 19.51 -3.47
CA VAL A 20 -8.17 19.15 -4.54
C VAL A 20 -8.82 18.07 -5.40
N PRO A 21 -9.00 18.31 -6.71
CA PRO A 21 -9.96 17.59 -7.56
C PRO A 21 -9.66 16.11 -7.84
N HIS A 22 -8.65 15.50 -7.20
CA HIS A 22 -8.34 14.06 -7.29
C HIS A 22 -8.09 13.37 -5.94
N ARG A 23 -8.15 14.09 -4.81
CA ARG A 23 -7.88 13.52 -3.46
C ARG A 23 -8.84 12.38 -3.12
N TRP A 24 -10.13 12.60 -3.35
CA TRP A 24 -11.16 11.60 -3.08
C TRP A 24 -10.98 10.36 -3.95
N ARG A 25 -10.63 10.51 -5.23
CA ARG A 25 -10.37 9.37 -6.12
C ARG A 25 -9.12 8.59 -5.67
N ASN A 26 -8.08 9.26 -5.18
CA ASN A 26 -6.88 8.60 -4.65
C ASN A 26 -7.17 7.87 -3.35
N LEU A 27 -7.85 8.51 -2.41
CA LEU A 27 -8.27 7.91 -1.15
C LEU A 27 -9.18 6.71 -1.38
N ILE A 28 -10.19 6.82 -2.25
CA ILE A 28 -11.06 5.69 -2.62
C ILE A 28 -10.24 4.53 -3.21
N THR A 29 -9.20 4.80 -4.00
CA THR A 29 -8.34 3.73 -4.55
C THR A 29 -7.55 3.04 -3.45
N ILE A 30 -6.96 3.81 -2.53
CA ILE A 30 -6.19 3.27 -1.40
C ILE A 30 -7.12 2.47 -0.47
N THR A 31 -8.23 3.06 -0.03
CA THR A 31 -9.19 2.39 0.85
C THR A 31 -9.76 1.13 0.20
N GLY A 32 -10.09 1.18 -1.10
CA GLY A 32 -10.57 0.01 -1.83
C GLY A 32 -9.53 -1.11 -1.88
N ALA A 33 -8.28 -0.78 -2.14
CA ALA A 33 -7.19 -1.76 -2.11
C ALA A 33 -6.94 -2.30 -0.69
N GLU A 34 -6.99 -1.46 0.33
CA GLU A 34 -6.79 -1.90 1.70
C GLU A 34 -7.93 -2.83 2.17
N VAL A 35 -9.16 -2.60 1.73
CA VAL A 35 -10.28 -3.52 1.99
C VAL A 35 -10.02 -4.87 1.33
N VAL A 36 -9.50 -4.89 0.10
CA VAL A 36 -9.13 -6.13 -0.59
C VAL A 36 -8.00 -6.85 0.14
N ASP A 37 -6.93 -6.15 0.51
CA ASP A 37 -5.80 -6.70 1.25
C ASP A 37 -6.24 -7.26 2.62
N ASN A 38 -7.09 -6.54 3.36
CA ASN A 38 -7.63 -7.02 4.64
C ASN A 38 -8.53 -8.25 4.47
N THR A 39 -9.36 -8.26 3.42
CA THR A 39 -10.21 -9.41 3.10
C THR A 39 -9.36 -10.63 2.77
N GLN A 40 -8.34 -10.45 1.94
CA GLN A 40 -7.38 -11.50 1.60
C GLN A 40 -6.67 -12.02 2.86
N ALA A 41 -6.17 -11.14 3.71
CA ALA A 41 -5.50 -11.51 4.95
C ALA A 41 -6.43 -12.31 5.88
N GLY A 42 -7.69 -11.89 6.03
CA GLY A 42 -8.69 -12.59 6.84
C GLY A 42 -9.06 -13.97 6.29
N LEU A 43 -9.15 -14.12 4.96
CA LEU A 43 -9.36 -15.43 4.33
C LEU A 43 -8.17 -16.35 4.57
N LEU A 44 -6.95 -15.84 4.41
CA LEU A 44 -5.72 -16.60 4.66
C LEU A 44 -5.66 -17.07 6.11
N THR A 45 -5.87 -16.21 7.11
CA THR A 45 -5.83 -16.62 8.52
C THR A 45 -6.91 -17.65 8.87
N THR A 46 -8.07 -17.58 8.22
CA THR A 46 -9.17 -18.54 8.43
C THR A 46 -8.90 -19.89 7.77
N LEU A 47 -8.34 -19.88 6.56
CA LEU A 47 -8.11 -21.11 5.78
C LEU A 47 -6.78 -21.79 6.12
N PHE A 48 -5.79 -21.03 6.60
CA PHE A 48 -4.46 -21.53 6.90
C PHE A 48 -4.44 -22.70 7.89
N PRO A 49 -5.23 -22.73 8.98
CA PRO A 49 -5.32 -23.91 9.85
C PRO A 49 -5.81 -25.17 9.13
N SER A 50 -6.74 -25.04 8.18
CA SER A 50 -7.22 -26.17 7.38
C SER A 50 -6.13 -26.67 6.43
N ILE A 51 -5.42 -25.75 5.77
CA ILE A 51 -4.26 -26.06 4.92
C ILE A 51 -3.15 -26.73 5.74
N ALA A 52 -2.87 -26.20 6.93
CA ALA A 52 -1.85 -26.75 7.84
C ALA A 52 -2.18 -28.18 8.29
N THR A 53 -3.45 -28.43 8.61
CA THR A 53 -3.92 -29.76 8.99
C THR A 53 -3.86 -30.74 7.81
N ALA A 54 -4.28 -30.30 6.62
CA ALA A 54 -4.27 -31.11 5.40
C ALA A 54 -2.85 -31.52 4.97
N LEU A 55 -1.87 -30.63 5.14
CA LEU A 55 -0.46 -30.90 4.85
C LEU A 55 0.32 -31.53 6.02
N LYS A 56 -0.33 -31.80 7.16
CA LYS A 56 0.32 -32.31 8.40
C LYS A 56 1.57 -31.50 8.78
N LEU A 57 1.44 -30.17 8.72
CA LEU A 57 2.50 -29.23 9.04
C LEU A 57 2.90 -29.32 10.53
N ASP A 58 4.15 -29.68 10.80
CA ASP A 58 4.74 -29.58 12.14
C ASP A 58 5.14 -28.14 12.50
N ASN A 59 5.28 -27.83 13.80
CA ASN A 59 5.65 -26.50 14.29
C ASN A 59 6.96 -25.97 13.68
N GLY A 60 7.93 -26.86 13.38
CA GLY A 60 9.16 -26.46 12.70
C GLY A 60 8.93 -25.90 11.29
N HIS A 61 7.94 -26.43 10.57
CA HIS A 61 7.60 -25.97 9.22
C HIS A 61 6.95 -24.58 9.23
N LEU A 62 6.13 -24.27 10.22
CA LEU A 62 5.54 -22.93 10.40
C LEU A 62 6.60 -21.88 10.70
N GLY A 63 7.58 -22.23 11.55
CA GLY A 63 8.74 -21.40 11.82
C GLY A 63 9.57 -21.13 10.55
N LEU A 64 9.80 -22.17 9.74
CA LEU A 64 10.52 -22.04 8.48
C LEU A 64 9.76 -21.18 7.46
N LEU A 65 8.43 -21.33 7.38
CA LEU A 65 7.56 -20.53 6.51
C LEU A 65 7.66 -19.04 6.82
N GLY A 66 7.64 -18.69 8.11
CA GLY A 66 7.79 -17.31 8.58
C GLY A 66 9.20 -16.76 8.36
N ALA A 67 10.24 -17.57 8.62
CA ALA A 67 11.63 -17.15 8.45
C ALA A 67 11.97 -16.91 6.97
N LEU A 68 11.68 -17.86 6.08
CA LEU A 68 11.98 -17.73 4.65
C LEU A 68 11.15 -16.64 3.98
N GLY A 69 9.91 -16.41 4.43
CA GLY A 69 9.12 -15.26 3.99
C GLY A 69 9.83 -13.92 4.23
N LYS A 70 10.50 -13.75 5.38
CA LYS A 70 11.31 -12.56 5.67
C LYS A 70 12.61 -12.50 4.87
N PHE A 71 13.20 -13.62 4.48
CA PHE A 71 14.38 -13.59 3.62
C PHE A 71 14.03 -13.17 2.19
N ALA A 72 12.85 -13.54 1.69
CA ALA A 72 12.44 -13.17 0.34
C ALA A 72 12.05 -11.70 0.18
N THR A 73 11.70 -11.00 1.26
CA THR A 73 11.49 -9.55 1.19
C THR A 73 12.79 -8.79 0.87
N ILE A 74 13.98 -9.37 1.14
CA ILE A 74 15.28 -8.74 0.89
C ILE A 74 15.48 -8.45 -0.61
N PRO A 75 15.34 -9.41 -1.54
CA PRO A 75 15.42 -9.13 -2.97
C PRO A 75 14.14 -8.50 -3.54
N LEU A 76 12.95 -8.87 -3.03
CA LEU A 76 11.68 -8.41 -3.59
C LEU A 76 11.37 -6.95 -3.24
N GLY A 77 11.85 -6.45 -2.11
CA GLY A 77 11.65 -5.06 -1.67
C GLY A 77 12.18 -4.04 -2.69
N PRO A 78 13.50 -4.02 -3.00
CA PRO A 78 14.07 -3.09 -3.97
C PRO A 78 13.47 -3.24 -5.38
N LEU A 79 13.16 -4.48 -5.78
CA LEU A 79 12.61 -4.77 -7.11
C LEU A 79 11.20 -4.16 -7.28
N TRP A 80 10.35 -4.28 -6.26
CA TRP A 80 9.01 -3.68 -6.28
C TRP A 80 9.03 -2.16 -6.14
N VAL A 81 9.95 -1.60 -5.37
CA VAL A 81 10.13 -0.14 -5.25
C VAL A 81 10.54 0.45 -6.61
N TRP A 82 11.50 -0.16 -7.30
CA TRP A 82 11.88 0.25 -8.65
C TRP A 82 10.71 0.17 -9.63
N LEU A 83 9.87 -0.86 -9.50
CA LEU A 83 8.68 -1.01 -10.33
C LEU A 83 7.60 0.04 -10.00
N ALA A 84 7.49 0.45 -8.73
CA ALA A 84 6.62 1.54 -8.28
C ALA A 84 7.01 2.88 -8.90
N ASP A 85 8.31 3.16 -8.97
CA ASP A 85 8.84 4.40 -9.53
C ASP A 85 8.63 4.47 -11.05
N ARG A 86 8.68 3.34 -11.77
CA ARG A 86 8.56 3.32 -13.24
C ARG A 86 7.12 3.29 -13.76
N PHE A 87 6.21 2.55 -13.12
CA PHE A 87 4.82 2.39 -13.61
C PHE A 87 3.81 3.34 -12.95
N GLY A 88 4.25 4.06 -11.92
CA GLY A 88 3.41 4.98 -11.15
C GLY A 88 2.72 4.29 -9.97
N ARG A 89 2.83 4.93 -8.81
CA ARG A 89 2.42 4.42 -7.49
C ARG A 89 1.03 3.77 -7.45
N LYS A 90 0.03 4.38 -8.09
CA LYS A 90 -1.34 3.84 -8.14
C LYS A 90 -1.46 2.51 -8.88
N ARG A 91 -0.82 2.37 -10.04
CA ARG A 91 -0.89 1.14 -10.83
C ARG A 91 -0.14 0.02 -10.13
N THR A 92 0.97 0.35 -9.49
CA THR A 92 1.77 -0.61 -8.72
C THR A 92 1.01 -1.12 -7.51
N LEU A 93 0.22 -0.29 -6.82
CA LEU A 93 -0.61 -0.74 -5.70
C LEU A 93 -1.70 -1.73 -6.14
N VAL A 94 -2.34 -1.49 -7.28
CA VAL A 94 -3.30 -2.43 -7.87
C VAL A 94 -2.60 -3.72 -8.32
N LEU A 95 -1.44 -3.60 -8.98
CA LEU A 95 -0.65 -4.75 -9.42
C LEU A 95 -0.18 -5.58 -8.23
N ASN A 96 0.25 -4.96 -7.15
CA ASN A 96 0.62 -5.60 -5.90
C ASN A 96 -0.53 -6.46 -5.36
N ASN A 97 -1.74 -5.89 -5.29
CA ASN A 97 -2.94 -6.60 -4.86
C ASN A 97 -3.26 -7.79 -5.78
N VAL A 98 -3.20 -7.61 -7.10
CA VAL A 98 -3.48 -8.68 -8.07
C VAL A 98 -2.45 -9.81 -7.95
N VAL A 99 -1.16 -9.47 -7.88
CA VAL A 99 -0.09 -10.46 -7.71
C VAL A 99 -0.23 -11.17 -6.36
N GLY A 100 -0.53 -10.42 -5.30
CA GLY A 100 -0.78 -10.96 -3.97
C GLY A 100 -1.95 -11.94 -3.96
N ALA A 101 -3.07 -11.60 -4.62
CA ALA A 101 -4.23 -12.46 -4.73
C ALA A 101 -3.91 -13.77 -5.48
N VAL A 102 -3.20 -13.68 -6.62
CA VAL A 102 -2.78 -14.86 -7.40
C VAL A 102 -1.87 -15.77 -6.57
N LEU A 103 -0.86 -15.21 -5.90
CA LEU A 103 0.05 -15.98 -5.04
C LEU A 103 -0.68 -16.58 -3.83
N GLY A 104 -1.65 -15.85 -3.26
CA GLY A 104 -2.50 -16.35 -2.16
C GLY A 104 -3.36 -17.53 -2.58
N ILE A 105 -3.98 -17.48 -3.76
CA ILE A 105 -4.75 -18.60 -4.33
C ILE A 105 -3.83 -19.79 -4.59
N LEU A 106 -2.66 -19.56 -5.20
CA LEU A 106 -1.67 -20.62 -5.45
C LEU A 106 -1.20 -21.29 -4.15
N ALA A 107 -0.95 -20.50 -3.09
CA ALA A 107 -0.62 -21.00 -1.77
C ALA A 107 -1.79 -21.82 -1.18
N GLY A 108 -3.04 -21.36 -1.33
CA GLY A 108 -4.23 -22.08 -0.89
C GLY A 108 -4.48 -23.40 -1.63
N THR A 109 -4.13 -23.47 -2.92
CA THR A 109 -4.22 -24.69 -3.75
C THR A 109 -2.99 -25.60 -3.64
N SER A 110 -2.01 -25.27 -2.80
CA SER A 110 -0.78 -26.03 -2.71
C SER A 110 -1.04 -27.42 -2.11
N GLN A 111 -0.45 -28.45 -2.73
CA GLN A 111 -0.59 -29.85 -2.31
C GLN A 111 0.63 -30.36 -1.54
N THR A 112 1.73 -29.60 -1.56
CA THR A 112 3.00 -29.98 -0.94
C THR A 112 3.60 -28.83 -0.14
N PHE A 113 4.35 -29.17 0.91
CA PHE A 113 4.98 -28.18 1.78
C PHE A 113 5.90 -27.24 1.00
N LEU A 114 6.69 -27.76 0.06
CA LEU A 114 7.61 -26.94 -0.75
C LEU A 114 6.86 -25.93 -1.64
N GLN A 115 5.72 -26.32 -2.23
CA GLN A 115 4.90 -25.38 -2.99
C GLN A 115 4.31 -24.30 -2.09
N LEU A 116 3.72 -24.69 -0.95
CA LEU A 116 3.22 -23.74 0.04
C LEU A 116 4.33 -22.77 0.46
N LEU A 117 5.52 -23.29 0.75
CA LEU A 117 6.68 -22.51 1.16
C LEU A 117 7.10 -21.51 0.09
N LEU A 118 7.24 -21.94 -1.16
CA LEU A 118 7.60 -21.06 -2.28
C LEU A 118 6.55 -19.96 -2.49
N TRP A 119 5.27 -20.33 -2.58
CA TRP A 119 4.19 -19.36 -2.81
C TRP A 119 4.02 -18.39 -1.65
N ASN A 120 4.07 -18.88 -0.40
CA ASN A 120 3.99 -18.03 0.78
C ASN A 120 5.19 -17.09 0.90
N THR A 121 6.38 -17.56 0.55
CA THR A 121 7.61 -16.77 0.56
C THR A 121 7.54 -15.62 -0.44
N LEU A 122 7.06 -15.89 -1.66
CA LEU A 122 6.80 -14.84 -2.66
C LEU A 122 5.70 -13.88 -2.21
N LEU A 123 4.60 -14.40 -1.65
CA LEU A 123 3.49 -13.60 -1.15
C LEU A 123 3.95 -12.63 -0.05
N ALA A 124 4.73 -13.10 0.92
CA ALA A 124 5.29 -12.28 1.99
C ALA A 124 6.16 -11.14 1.44
N GLY A 125 6.93 -11.42 0.39
CA GLY A 125 7.70 -10.42 -0.35
C GLY A 125 6.85 -9.31 -0.96
N VAL A 126 5.76 -9.68 -1.61
CA VAL A 126 4.82 -8.73 -2.25
C VAL A 126 4.12 -7.88 -1.18
N VAL A 127 3.56 -8.50 -0.15
CA VAL A 127 2.82 -7.80 0.93
C VAL A 127 3.70 -6.75 1.63
N ALA A 128 4.98 -7.02 1.84
CA ALA A 128 5.91 -6.06 2.46
C ALA A 128 6.05 -4.74 1.67
N CYS A 129 5.76 -4.75 0.37
CA CYS A 129 5.92 -3.61 -0.51
C CYS A 129 4.69 -2.69 -0.53
N ALA A 130 3.53 -3.15 -0.04
CA ALA A 130 2.30 -2.36 -0.04
C ALA A 130 2.38 -1.11 0.86
N GLN A 131 2.94 -1.26 2.07
CA GLN A 131 3.05 -0.19 3.07
C GLN A 131 3.78 1.07 2.60
N PRO A 132 5.01 1.00 2.05
CA PRO A 132 5.71 2.20 1.56
C PRO A 132 4.97 2.86 0.39
N ILE A 133 4.33 2.08 -0.49
CA ILE A 133 3.56 2.63 -1.61
C ILE A 133 2.33 3.40 -1.09
N THR A 134 1.57 2.82 -0.17
CA THR A 134 0.41 3.48 0.45
C THR A 134 0.82 4.78 1.15
N ASN A 135 1.88 4.74 1.98
CA ASN A 135 2.41 5.92 2.65
C ASN A 135 2.82 7.02 1.67
N SER A 136 3.42 6.64 0.54
CA SER A 136 3.83 7.59 -0.50
C SER A 136 2.64 8.24 -1.24
N ILE A 137 1.56 7.49 -1.52
CA ILE A 137 0.36 8.02 -2.17
C ILE A 137 -0.39 8.96 -1.21
N ILE A 138 -0.43 8.61 0.07
CA ILE A 138 -1.00 9.46 1.12
C ILE A 138 -0.20 10.77 1.19
N ALA A 139 1.13 10.69 1.26
CA ALA A 139 2.01 11.87 1.28
C ALA A 139 1.81 12.77 0.05
N ASP A 140 1.81 12.21 -1.17
CA ASP A 140 1.55 12.96 -2.40
C ASP A 140 0.17 13.64 -2.39
N SER A 141 -0.82 13.00 -1.76
CA SER A 141 -2.18 13.55 -1.64
C SER A 141 -2.27 14.71 -0.63
N PHE A 142 -1.25 14.92 0.20
CA PHE A 142 -1.13 16.03 1.13
C PHE A 142 -0.11 17.11 0.71
N ASP A 143 0.93 16.75 -0.05
CA ASP A 143 2.03 17.67 -0.44
C ASP A 143 1.78 18.46 -1.74
N ASP A 144 0.65 18.23 -2.42
CA ASP A 144 0.22 18.96 -3.63
C ASP A 144 -0.02 20.48 -3.40
N ARG A 145 0.21 20.99 -2.17
CA ARG A 145 0.19 22.43 -1.82
C ARG A 145 1.32 23.25 -2.48
N SER A 146 2.39 22.62 -2.99
CA SER A 146 3.59 23.33 -3.45
C SER A 146 3.67 23.56 -4.98
N ARG A 147 2.98 22.76 -5.80
CA ARG A 147 3.04 22.89 -7.28
C ARG A 147 2.29 24.11 -7.82
N ALA A 148 1.26 24.60 -7.12
CA ALA A 148 0.53 25.82 -7.48
C ALA A 148 1.36 27.12 -7.32
N LYS A 149 2.48 27.08 -6.58
CA LYS A 149 3.38 28.23 -6.40
C LYS A 149 4.52 28.30 -7.42
N ALA A 150 4.87 27.16 -8.04
CA ALA A 150 5.95 27.08 -9.04
C ALA A 150 5.51 27.57 -10.43
N LEU A 151 4.21 27.60 -10.71
CA LEU A 151 3.63 28.11 -11.95
C LEU A 151 3.07 29.54 -11.76
N ARG A 152 3.72 30.40 -10.97
CA ARG A 152 3.47 31.84 -11.05
C ARG A 152 4.53 32.42 -11.99
N PRO A 153 4.19 32.76 -13.25
CA PRO A 153 5.13 33.43 -14.12
C PRO A 153 5.55 34.72 -13.42
N ARG A 154 6.86 34.94 -13.30
CA ARG A 154 7.38 36.21 -12.82
C ARG A 154 6.96 37.27 -13.85
N VAL A 155 5.96 38.07 -13.49
CA VAL A 155 5.61 39.27 -14.25
C VAL A 155 6.83 40.18 -14.22
N HIS A 156 7.50 40.31 -15.36
CA HIS A 156 8.41 41.41 -15.62
C HIS A 156 7.60 42.70 -15.49
N ARG A 157 7.85 43.47 -14.43
CA ARG A 157 7.50 44.89 -14.38
C ARG A 157 8.64 45.65 -15.08
N GLY A 158 8.30 46.30 -16.19
CA GLY A 158 9.08 47.38 -16.75
C GLY A 158 8.93 48.66 -15.93
#